data_AF-A0A917JE27-F1
#
_entry.id   AF-A0A917JE27-F1
#
_cell.length_a   1.000
_cell.length_b   1.000
_cell.length_c   1.000
_cell.angle_alpha   90.00
_cell.angle_beta   90.00
_cell.angle_gamma   90.00
#
_symmetry.space_group_name_H-M   'P 1'
#
loop_
_entity.id
_entity.type
_entity.pdbx_description
1 polymer ?
#
loop_
_entity_poly.entity_id
_entity_poly.type
_entity_poly.pdbx_seq_one_letter_code
_entity_poly.pdbx_strand_id
1 'polypeptide(L)'
;MHIPAESIDDLISKSEHQELFQLLDQWMQTTFPQLNRRLVQTKTITFVAYGDLAKANPEDPFSSLVALAPQKNNLSFYITGEKNGEPILANYAHLFPKSAMGKTCLRLRNTKKLDFTVLKAIVNDVITWNATQV
;
A
#
# COMPACT_ATOMS: atom_id res chain seq x y z
N MET A 1 2.80 -11.17 -5.82
CA MET A 1 3.01 -12.63 -5.82
C MET A 1 1.81 -13.29 -5.16
N HIS A 2 1.37 -14.46 -5.63
CA HIS A 2 0.34 -15.22 -4.91
C HIS A 2 1.01 -16.00 -3.78
N ILE A 3 0.67 -15.66 -2.54
CA ILE A 3 1.09 -16.38 -1.33
C ILE A 3 -0.22 -16.80 -0.63
N PRO A 4 -0.58 -18.09 -0.64
CA PRO A 4 -1.77 -18.55 0.06
C PRO A 4 -1.68 -18.22 1.56
N ALA A 5 -2.66 -17.49 2.07
CA ALA A 5 -2.69 -17.07 3.46
C ALA A 5 -4.11 -17.15 4.05
N GLU A 6 -4.23 -17.60 5.29
CA GLU A 6 -5.52 -17.69 5.99
C GLU A 6 -5.88 -16.39 6.70
N SER A 7 -4.87 -15.56 7.01
CA SER A 7 -5.01 -14.29 7.70
C SER A 7 -3.95 -13.29 7.24
N ILE A 8 -4.09 -12.04 7.67
CA ILE A 8 -3.07 -11.00 7.45
C ILE A 8 -1.76 -11.39 8.15
N ASP A 9 -1.84 -11.86 9.40
CA ASP A 9 -0.67 -12.24 10.18
C ASP A 9 0.05 -13.46 9.55
N ASP A 10 -0.72 -14.41 9.01
CA ASP A 10 -0.18 -15.55 8.26
C ASP A 10 0.55 -15.09 6.99
N LEU A 11 -0.03 -14.15 6.21
CA LEU A 11 0.63 -13.56 5.05
C LEU A 11 1.95 -12.86 5.42
N ILE A 12 1.94 -12.07 6.49
CA ILE A 12 3.14 -11.37 6.98
C ILE A 12 4.21 -12.39 7.36
N SER A 13 3.85 -13.45 8.08
CA SER A 13 4.77 -14.51 8.51
C SER A 13 5.40 -15.29 7.34
N LYS A 14 4.64 -15.50 6.26
CA LYS A 14 5.11 -16.19 5.04
C LYS A 14 5.91 -15.29 4.10
N SER A 15 6.00 -14.00 4.37
CA SER A 15 6.72 -13.07 3.50
C SER A 15 8.23 -13.16 3.74
N GLU A 16 9.02 -13.25 2.66
CA GLU A 16 10.48 -13.04 2.71
C GLU A 16 10.88 -11.63 3.20
N HIS A 17 9.91 -10.73 3.34
CA HIS A 17 10.06 -9.37 3.85
C HIS A 17 9.31 -9.17 5.17
N GLN A 18 9.16 -10.23 5.98
CA GLN A 18 8.37 -10.23 7.22
C GLN A 18 8.62 -9.01 8.11
N GLU A 19 9.86 -8.68 8.45
CA GLU A 19 10.17 -7.54 9.33
C GLU A 19 9.68 -6.21 8.76
N LEU A 20 9.93 -5.98 7.46
CA LEU A 20 9.50 -4.77 6.76
C LEU A 20 7.97 -4.69 6.67
N PHE A 21 7.34 -5.84 6.39
CA PHE A 21 5.89 -5.93 6.28
C PHE A 21 5.23 -5.67 7.63
N GLN A 22 5.69 -6.33 8.69
CA GLN A 22 5.20 -6.13 10.05
C GLN A 22 5.37 -4.68 10.49
N LEU A 23 6.52 -4.06 10.23
CA LEU A 23 6.76 -2.65 10.55
C LEU A 23 5.76 -1.71 9.85
N LEU A 24 5.56 -1.90 8.55
CA LEU A 24 4.66 -1.04 7.77
C LEU A 24 3.19 -1.27 8.13
N ASP A 25 2.80 -2.51 8.38
CA ASP A 25 1.46 -2.86 8.80
C ASP A 25 1.14 -2.24 10.19
N GLN A 26 2.04 -2.38 11.15
CA GLN A 26 1.89 -1.74 12.47
C GLN A 26 1.85 -0.21 12.36
N TRP A 27 2.71 0.38 11.52
CA TRP A 27 2.73 1.81 11.28
C TRP A 27 1.41 2.30 10.65
N MET A 28 0.87 1.59 9.66
CA MET A 28 -0.42 1.90 9.04
C MET A 28 -1.55 1.86 10.06
N GLN A 29 -1.64 0.79 10.85
CA GLN A 29 -2.69 0.65 11.86
C GLN A 29 -2.61 1.71 12.97
N THR A 30 -1.40 2.13 13.36
CA THR A 30 -1.20 3.15 14.40
C THR A 30 -1.43 4.57 13.88
N THR A 31 -0.97 4.86 12.66
CA THR A 31 -1.00 6.22 12.09
C THR A 31 -2.33 6.54 11.43
N PHE A 32 -3.01 5.52 10.88
CA PHE A 32 -4.25 5.65 10.15
C PHE A 32 -5.31 4.64 10.65
N PRO A 33 -5.69 4.69 11.94
CA PRO A 33 -6.61 3.71 12.53
C PRO A 33 -8.01 3.72 11.88
N GLN A 34 -8.37 4.77 11.14
CA GLN A 34 -9.61 4.86 10.38
C GLN A 34 -9.61 4.00 9.10
N LEU A 35 -8.44 3.53 8.64
CA LEU A 35 -8.32 2.70 7.45
C LEU A 35 -8.41 1.23 7.83
N ASN A 36 -9.61 0.65 7.70
CA ASN A 36 -9.81 -0.78 7.90
C ASN A 36 -8.88 -1.57 6.98
N ARG A 37 -8.13 -2.52 7.56
CA ARG A 37 -7.28 -3.44 6.80
C ARG A 37 -8.02 -4.74 6.49
N ARG A 38 -7.78 -5.32 5.32
CA ARG A 38 -8.32 -6.63 4.93
C ARG A 38 -7.29 -7.42 4.13
N LEU A 39 -7.34 -8.74 4.29
CA LEU A 39 -6.62 -9.66 3.42
C LEU A 39 -7.35 -9.75 2.08
N VAL A 40 -6.63 -9.54 0.98
CA VAL A 40 -7.14 -9.73 -0.37
C VAL A 40 -6.36 -10.85 -1.05
N GLN A 41 -7.09 -11.83 -1.57
CA GLN A 41 -6.54 -12.96 -2.30
C GLN A 41 -7.18 -13.08 -3.67
N THR A 42 -6.35 -13.00 -4.70
CA THR A 42 -6.73 -13.30 -6.08
C THR A 42 -5.90 -14.49 -6.58
N LYS A 43 -6.20 -14.97 -7.80
CA LYS A 43 -5.43 -16.05 -8.44
C LYS A 43 -3.95 -15.71 -8.64
N THR A 44 -3.58 -14.42 -8.67
CA THR A 44 -2.22 -13.98 -9.05
C THR A 44 -1.48 -13.22 -7.95
N ILE A 45 -2.21 -12.70 -6.96
CA ILE A 45 -1.63 -11.89 -5.89
C ILE A 45 -2.39 -12.02 -4.58
N THR A 46 -1.64 -12.02 -3.48
CA THR A 46 -2.16 -11.88 -2.12
C THR A 46 -1.56 -10.63 -1.50
N PHE A 47 -2.37 -9.79 -0.85
CA PHE A 47 -1.93 -8.52 -0.28
C PHE A 47 -2.83 -8.05 0.88
N VAL A 48 -2.36 -7.06 1.62
CA VAL A 48 -3.17 -6.34 2.62
C VAL A 48 -3.63 -5.03 2.02
N ALA A 49 -4.94 -4.83 1.93
CA ALA A 49 -5.57 -3.58 1.52
C ALA A 49 -5.91 -2.74 2.75
N TYR A 50 -5.81 -1.40 2.64
CA TYR A 50 -6.17 -0.44 3.68
C TYR A 50 -7.14 0.59 3.14
N GLY A 51 -8.31 0.69 3.76
CA GLY A 51 -9.39 1.60 3.37
C GLY A 51 -10.04 1.21 2.03
N ASP A 52 -11.22 1.75 1.79
CA ASP A 52 -11.99 1.54 0.56
C ASP A 52 -12.13 2.84 -0.22
N LEU A 53 -12.18 2.72 -1.54
CA LEU A 53 -12.49 3.86 -2.41
C LEU A 53 -13.94 4.31 -2.18
N ALA A 54 -14.21 5.61 -2.25
CA ALA A 54 -15.56 6.14 -2.09
C ALA A 54 -16.53 5.59 -3.15
N LYS A 55 -16.01 5.31 -4.35
CA LYS A 55 -16.71 4.64 -5.45
C LYS A 55 -16.21 3.20 -5.64
N ALA A 56 -15.94 2.50 -4.54
CA ALA A 56 -15.52 1.11 -4.59
C ALA A 56 -16.60 0.24 -5.26
N ASN A 57 -16.17 -0.61 -6.20
CA ASN A 57 -17.00 -1.73 -6.63
C ASN A 57 -16.81 -2.87 -5.62
N PRO A 58 -17.87 -3.35 -4.94
CA PRO A 58 -17.76 -4.46 -3.99
C PRO A 58 -17.18 -5.74 -4.60
N GLU A 59 -17.33 -5.93 -5.92
CA GLU A 59 -16.79 -7.08 -6.65
C GLU A 59 -15.34 -6.89 -7.11
N ASP A 60 -14.79 -5.67 -7.02
CA ASP A 60 -13.41 -5.39 -7.37
C ASP A 60 -12.51 -5.55 -6.12
N PRO A 61 -11.75 -6.65 -6.01
CA PRO A 61 -10.88 -6.88 -4.86
C PRO A 61 -9.76 -5.83 -4.72
N PHE A 62 -9.48 -5.06 -5.78
CA PHE A 62 -8.44 -4.03 -5.79
C PHE A 62 -8.92 -2.65 -5.33
N SER A 63 -10.22 -2.48 -5.08
CA SER A 63 -10.82 -1.20 -4.67
C SER A 63 -10.40 -0.79 -3.24
N SER A 64 -9.17 -0.27 -3.12
CA SER A 64 -8.54 0.14 -1.87
C SER A 64 -7.75 1.43 -2.03
N LEU A 65 -7.55 2.15 -0.93
CA LEU A 65 -6.78 3.41 -0.93
C LEU A 65 -5.30 3.14 -1.13
N VAL A 66 -4.77 2.23 -0.31
CA VAL A 66 -3.39 1.76 -0.40
C VAL A 66 -3.31 0.27 -0.10
N ALA A 67 -2.26 -0.39 -0.59
CA ALA A 67 -2.07 -1.81 -0.35
C ALA A 67 -0.59 -2.19 -0.17
N LEU A 68 -0.32 -3.15 0.72
CA LEU A 68 0.99 -3.77 0.89
C LEU A 68 0.96 -5.19 0.30
N ALA A 69 1.76 -5.41 -0.74
CA ALA A 69 1.84 -6.69 -1.41
C ALA A 69 3.27 -7.23 -1.43
N PRO A 70 3.53 -8.42 -0.84
CA PRO A 70 4.84 -9.05 -0.92
C PRO A 70 5.14 -9.49 -2.36
N GLN A 71 6.33 -9.13 -2.83
CA GLN A 71 6.89 -9.55 -4.12
C GLN A 71 8.24 -10.22 -3.87
N LYS A 72 8.77 -10.90 -4.88
CA LYS A 72 10.04 -11.65 -4.79
C LYS A 72 11.23 -10.85 -4.25
N ASN A 73 11.30 -9.54 -4.53
CA ASN A 73 12.49 -8.72 -4.22
C ASN A 73 12.16 -7.42 -3.45
N ASN A 74 10.89 -7.21 -3.11
CA ASN A 74 10.42 -6.01 -2.41
C ASN A 74 9.05 -6.24 -1.80
N LEU A 75 8.70 -5.41 -0.82
CA LEU A 75 7.32 -5.17 -0.46
C LEU A 75 6.80 -3.99 -1.29
N SER A 76 5.83 -4.24 -2.17
CA SER A 76 5.22 -3.17 -2.96
C SER A 76 4.15 -2.46 -2.14
N PHE A 77 4.28 -1.14 -2.01
CA PHE A 77 3.27 -0.26 -1.43
C PHE A 77 2.52 0.46 -2.55
N TYR A 78 1.33 -0.03 -2.86
CA TYR A 78 0.45 0.52 -3.90
C TYR A 78 -0.32 1.72 -3.37
N ILE A 79 -0.45 2.73 -4.22
CA ILE A 79 -1.02 4.04 -3.91
C ILE A 79 -2.03 4.35 -5.01
N THR A 80 -3.29 4.51 -4.63
CA THR A 80 -4.38 4.88 -5.53
C THR A 80 -4.58 6.39 -5.54
N GLY A 81 -5.16 6.92 -6.62
CA GLY A 81 -5.63 8.29 -6.67
C GLY A 81 -4.70 9.25 -7.39
N GLU A 82 -5.20 10.47 -7.53
CA GLU A 82 -4.56 11.52 -8.32
C GLU A 82 -4.43 12.83 -7.54
N LYS A 83 -3.35 13.55 -7.80
CA LYS A 83 -3.11 14.91 -7.29
C LYS A 83 -2.55 15.74 -8.44
N ASN A 84 -3.17 16.89 -8.68
CA ASN A 84 -2.84 17.79 -9.79
C ASN A 84 -2.94 17.14 -11.18
N GLY A 85 -3.89 16.21 -11.37
CA GLY A 85 -4.08 15.51 -12.65
C GLY A 85 -3.06 14.40 -12.93
N GLU A 86 -2.22 14.06 -11.97
CA GLU A 86 -1.24 12.97 -12.06
C GLU A 86 -1.44 11.97 -10.92
N PRO A 87 -0.99 10.70 -11.07
CA PRO A 87 -0.97 9.76 -9.95
C PRO A 87 -0.30 10.37 -8.73
N ILE A 88 -0.88 10.19 -7.53
CA ILE A 88 -0.36 10.82 -6.30
C ILE A 88 1.15 10.59 -6.15
N LEU A 89 1.62 9.36 -6.40
CA LEU A 89 3.04 9.02 -6.28
C LEU A 89 3.96 9.84 -7.20
N ALA A 90 3.49 10.29 -8.36
CA ALA A 90 4.28 11.10 -9.29
C ALA A 90 4.70 12.44 -8.67
N ASN A 91 3.85 13.03 -7.82
CA ASN A 91 4.13 14.27 -7.10
C ASN A 91 5.29 14.12 -6.09
N TYR A 92 5.64 12.89 -5.73
CA TYR A 92 6.73 12.57 -4.79
C TYR A 92 7.98 11.99 -5.48
N ALA A 93 8.01 11.96 -6.81
CA ALA A 93 9.04 11.26 -7.58
C ALA A 93 10.48 11.70 -7.26
N HIS A 94 10.67 12.99 -6.94
CA HIS A 94 11.97 13.59 -6.64
C HIS A 94 12.58 13.09 -5.31
N LEU A 95 11.78 12.48 -4.43
CA LEU A 95 12.22 11.98 -3.12
C LEU A 95 12.69 10.52 -3.16
N PHE A 96 12.45 9.82 -4.28
CA PHE A 96 12.75 8.40 -4.40
C PHE A 96 13.67 8.13 -5.60
N PRO A 97 14.59 7.16 -5.50
CA PRO A 97 15.32 6.70 -6.67
C PRO A 97 14.36 6.05 -7.67
N LYS A 98 14.60 6.25 -8.97
CA LYS A 98 13.75 5.68 -10.05
C LYS A 98 13.51 4.17 -9.90
N SER A 99 14.50 3.41 -9.41
CA SER A 99 14.39 1.97 -9.19
C SER A 99 13.39 1.56 -8.12
N ALA A 100 13.11 2.45 -7.15
CA ALA A 100 12.12 2.25 -6.10
C ALA A 100 10.69 2.59 -6.56
N MET A 101 10.50 3.19 -7.74
CA MET A 101 9.17 3.60 -8.20
C MET A 101 8.63 2.72 -9.32
N GLY A 102 7.37 2.32 -9.16
CA GLY A 102 6.48 1.91 -10.25
C GLY A 102 5.54 3.05 -10.64
N LYS A 103 4.59 2.80 -11.55
CA LYS A 103 3.59 3.80 -11.97
C LYS A 103 2.69 4.24 -10.81
N THR A 104 2.29 3.30 -9.95
CA THR A 104 1.36 3.51 -8.83
C THR A 104 1.83 2.82 -7.55
N CYS A 105 3.12 2.47 -7.45
CA CYS A 105 3.64 1.80 -6.26
C CYS A 105 5.09 2.17 -5.93
N LEU A 106 5.40 2.10 -4.64
CA LEU A 106 6.76 2.14 -4.11
C LEU A 106 7.25 0.72 -3.83
N ARG A 107 8.46 0.38 -4.30
CA ARG A 107 9.12 -0.91 -4.06
C ARG A 107 10.04 -0.79 -2.86
N LEU A 108 9.53 -1.14 -1.68
CA LEU A 108 10.23 -1.01 -0.41
C LEU A 108 11.08 -2.26 -0.16
N ARG A 109 12.35 -2.07 0.23
CA ARG A 109 13.31 -3.19 0.39
C ARG A 109 14.05 -3.20 1.72
N ASN A 110 14.08 -2.08 2.44
CA ASN A 110 14.87 -1.93 3.65
C ASN A 110 14.18 -0.94 4.59
N THR A 111 13.96 -1.36 5.82
CA THR A 111 13.34 -0.59 6.90
C THR A 111 14.11 0.71 7.21
N LYS A 112 15.45 0.67 7.15
CA LYS A 112 16.32 1.82 7.51
C LYS A 112 16.29 2.97 6.51
N LYS A 113 15.71 2.77 5.32
CA LYS A 113 15.63 3.78 4.26
C LYS A 113 14.23 4.36 4.11
N LEU A 114 13.30 4.01 5.00
CA LEU A 114 11.94 4.52 4.96
C LEU A 114 11.89 5.90 5.61
N ASP A 115 11.41 6.88 4.84
CA ASP A 115 10.98 8.15 5.39
C ASP A 115 9.48 8.09 5.69
N PHE A 116 9.14 7.81 6.94
CA PHE A 116 7.75 7.72 7.39
C PHE A 116 7.00 9.05 7.32
N THR A 117 7.69 10.19 7.31
CA THR A 117 7.06 11.51 7.13
C THR A 117 6.55 11.63 5.70
N VAL A 118 7.36 11.23 4.71
CA VAL A 118 6.97 11.21 3.30
C VAL A 118 5.87 10.19 3.06
N LEU A 119 6.00 8.97 3.60
CA LEU A 119 4.94 7.95 3.47
C LEU A 119 3.62 8.43 4.08
N LYS A 120 3.66 9.11 5.23
CA LYS A 120 2.47 9.69 5.87
C LYS A 120 1.82 10.74 4.98
N ALA A 121 2.61 11.62 4.36
CA ALA A 121 2.11 12.63 3.44
C ALA A 121 1.41 12.01 2.23
N ILE A 122 2.00 10.97 1.64
CA ILE A 122 1.40 10.22 0.53
C ILE A 122 0.03 9.65 0.94
N VAL A 123 -0.06 8.95 2.07
CA VAL A 123 -1.33 8.35 2.51
C VAL A 123 -2.39 9.42 2.81
N ASN A 124 -2.01 10.56 3.40
CA ASN A 124 -2.92 11.69 3.61
C ASN A 124 -3.45 12.27 2.30
N ASP A 125 -2.60 12.38 1.27
CA ASP A 125 -3.04 12.81 -0.06
C ASP A 125 -4.06 11.82 -0.65
N VAL A 126 -3.86 10.51 -0.47
CA VAL A 126 -4.81 9.48 -0.92
C VAL A 126 -6.15 9.63 -0.21
N ILE A 127 -6.15 9.80 1.12
CA ILE A 127 -7.36 10.00 1.92
C ILE A 127 -8.10 11.27 1.45
N THR A 128 -7.35 12.36 1.26
CA THR A 128 -7.90 13.64 0.81
C THR A 128 -8.50 13.52 -0.57
N TRP A 129 -7.81 12.89 -1.52
CA TRP A 129 -8.32 12.63 -2.86
C TRP A 129 -9.59 11.77 -2.81
N ASN A 130 -9.59 10.70 -2.01
CA ASN A 130 -10.76 9.82 -1.92
C ASN A 130 -12.01 10.54 -1.38
N ALA A 131 -11.82 11.48 -0.46
CA ALA A 131 -12.90 12.31 0.08
C ALA A 131 -13.53 13.26 -0.95
N THR A 132 -12.85 13.56 -2.07
CA THR A 132 -13.42 14.35 -3.18
C THR A 132 -14.15 13.50 -4.21
N GLN A 133 -14.08 12.17 -4.09
CA GLN A 133 -14.74 11.25 -5.04
C GLN A 133 -16.20 10.95 -4.67
N VAL A 134 -16.66 11.42 -3.49
CA VAL A 134 -18.00 11.20 -2.94
C VAL A 134 -19.05 12.03 -3.68
#